data_AF-A0A512NCT8-F1
#
_entry.id   AF-A0A512NCT8-F1
#
_cell.length_a   1.000
_cell.length_b   1.000
_cell.length_c   1.000
_cell.angle_alpha   90.00
_cell.angle_beta   90.00
_cell.angle_gamma   90.00
#
_symmetry.space_group_name_H-M   'P 1'
#
loop_
_entity.id
_entity.type
_entity.pdbx_description
1 polymer ?
#
loop_
_entity_poly.entity_id
_entity_poly.type
_entity_poly.pdbx_seq_one_letter_code
_entity_poly.pdbx_strand_id
1 'polypeptide(L)'
;MKPPPPPGPPDVADLRELVDQWAEFTTDLAKGYSFDLDNWLNDVDVRELILEALPMFSSEELGEHALKLEQADKAFLAATRDFKKCVWGKGTARKEKWTPQRNWWYFRTPLSSNGQLEDELATIR
;
A
#
# COMPACT_ATOMS: atom_id res chain seq x y z
N MET A 1 1.99 8.92 34.74
CA MET A 1 1.44 7.92 33.80
C MET A 1 2.48 6.84 33.61
N LYS A 2 2.11 5.55 33.68
CA LYS A 2 3.03 4.48 33.30
C LYS A 2 3.24 4.54 31.78
N PRO A 3 4.46 4.33 31.27
CA PRO A 3 4.66 4.16 29.83
C PRO A 3 3.79 2.99 29.34
N PRO A 4 3.27 3.03 28.10
CA PRO A 4 2.56 1.91 27.53
C PRO A 4 3.47 0.67 27.58
N PRO A 5 2.90 -0.53 27.76
CA PRO A 5 3.68 -1.76 27.69
C PRO A 5 4.43 -1.80 26.35
N PRO A 6 5.65 -2.36 26.32
CA PRO A 6 6.35 -2.55 25.07
C PRO A 6 5.45 -3.36 24.12
N PRO A 7 5.44 -3.05 22.81
CA PRO A 7 4.70 -3.84 21.85
C PRO A 7 5.07 -5.31 22.03
N GLY A 8 4.06 -6.18 21.99
CA GLY A 8 4.27 -7.62 22.01
C GLY A 8 5.14 -8.08 20.84
N PRO A 9 5.58 -9.35 20.84
CA PRO A 9 6.23 -9.90 19.66
C PRO A 9 5.29 -9.74 18.44
N PRO A 10 5.83 -9.56 17.23
CA PRO A 10 5.02 -9.49 16.01
C PRO A 10 4.09 -10.71 15.91
N ASP A 11 2.81 -10.48 15.63
CA ASP A 11 1.82 -11.54 15.40
C ASP A 11 1.58 -11.72 13.90
N VAL A 12 1.59 -12.97 13.43
CA VAL A 12 1.25 -13.27 12.03
C VAL A 12 -0.21 -12.92 11.72
N ALA A 13 -1.09 -12.91 12.73
CA ALA A 13 -2.45 -12.44 12.59
C ALA A 13 -2.51 -10.99 12.12
N ASP A 14 -1.68 -10.10 12.68
CA ASP A 14 -1.62 -8.68 12.29
C ASP A 14 -1.21 -8.54 10.81
N LEU A 15 -0.23 -9.33 10.35
CA LEU A 15 0.18 -9.34 8.94
C LEU A 15 -0.94 -9.87 8.03
N ARG A 16 -1.69 -10.88 8.47
CA ARG A 16 -2.83 -11.41 7.72
C ARG A 16 -3.95 -10.37 7.60
N GLU A 17 -4.24 -9.62 8.65
CA GLU A 17 -5.20 -8.51 8.62
C GLU A 17 -4.79 -7.42 7.62
N LEU A 18 -3.50 -7.06 7.57
CA LEU A 18 -3.00 -6.12 6.57
C LEU A 18 -3.18 -6.66 5.13
N VAL A 19 -2.90 -7.95 4.90
CA VAL A 19 -3.13 -8.59 3.59
C VAL A 19 -4.62 -8.60 3.23
N ASP A 20 -5.50 -8.82 4.20
CA ASP A 20 -6.95 -8.78 4.00
C ASP A 20 -7.42 -7.38 3.62
N GLN A 21 -6.96 -6.36 4.34
CA GLN A 21 -7.23 -4.96 4.03
C GLN A 21 -6.74 -4.57 2.63
N TRP A 22 -5.52 -4.98 2.26
CA TRP A 22 -4.97 -4.74 0.93
C TRP A 22 -5.80 -5.44 -0.16
N ALA A 23 -6.21 -6.69 0.06
CA ALA A 23 -7.03 -7.43 -0.89
C ALA A 23 -8.43 -6.82 -1.08
N GLU A 24 -9.04 -6.32 0.00
CA GLU A 24 -10.33 -5.63 -0.07
C GLU A 24 -10.23 -4.34 -0.88
N PHE A 25 -9.27 -3.48 -0.53
CA PHE A 25 -8.99 -2.24 -1.25
C PHE A 25 -8.75 -2.48 -2.74
N THR A 26 -7.86 -3.43 -3.10
CA THR A 26 -7.51 -3.70 -4.49
C THR A 26 -8.65 -4.30 -5.31
N THR A 27 -9.56 -5.05 -4.67
CA THR A 27 -10.78 -5.56 -5.29
C THR A 27 -11.76 -4.43 -5.61
N ASP A 28 -11.93 -3.48 -4.69
CA ASP A 28 -12.83 -2.35 -4.88
C ASP A 28 -12.27 -1.31 -5.85
N LEU A 29 -10.95 -1.17 -5.93
CA LEU A 29 -10.28 -0.23 -6.83
C LEU A 29 -10.66 -0.40 -8.31
N ALA A 30 -10.97 -1.64 -8.74
CA ALA A 30 -11.43 -1.92 -10.10
C ALA A 30 -12.75 -1.23 -10.48
N LYS A 31 -13.54 -0.78 -9.48
CA LYS A 31 -14.80 -0.06 -9.66
C LYS A 31 -14.58 1.46 -9.81
N GLY A 32 -13.34 1.93 -9.66
CA GLY A 32 -12.96 3.34 -9.65
C GLY A 32 -12.71 3.87 -8.24
N TYR A 33 -11.79 4.85 -8.13
CA TYR A 33 -11.41 5.44 -6.85
C TYR A 33 -12.03 6.83 -6.69
N SER A 34 -12.74 7.09 -5.59
CA SER A 34 -13.53 8.31 -5.43
C SER A 34 -13.16 9.15 -4.21
N PHE A 35 -12.05 8.84 -3.54
CA PHE A 35 -11.52 9.60 -2.40
C PHE A 35 -10.35 10.49 -2.82
N ASP A 36 -9.84 11.26 -1.86
CA ASP A 36 -8.76 12.23 -2.06
C ASP A 36 -7.35 11.61 -1.96
N LEU A 37 -6.32 12.44 -2.08
CA LEU A 37 -4.93 12.02 -2.02
C LEU A 37 -4.55 11.44 -0.65
N ASP A 38 -5.04 12.00 0.45
CA ASP A 38 -4.71 11.49 1.79
C ASP A 38 -5.27 10.07 1.98
N ASN A 39 -6.50 9.83 1.50
CA ASN A 39 -7.06 8.49 1.45
C ASN A 39 -6.24 7.56 0.55
N TRP A 40 -5.84 8.02 -0.65
CA TRP A 40 -5.03 7.21 -1.55
C TRP A 40 -3.70 6.81 -0.91
N LEU A 41 -3.03 7.75 -0.25
CA LEU A 41 -1.78 7.52 0.46
C LEU A 41 -1.94 6.48 1.56
N ASN A 42 -2.98 6.60 2.39
CA ASN A 42 -3.27 5.64 3.46
C ASN A 42 -3.52 4.23 2.91
N ASP A 43 -4.28 4.10 1.82
CA ASP A 43 -4.60 2.80 1.22
C ASP A 43 -3.35 2.10 0.67
N VAL A 44 -2.47 2.84 -0.03
CA VAL A 44 -1.22 2.28 -0.56
C VAL A 44 -0.14 2.06 0.50
N ASP A 45 -0.22 2.74 1.65
CA ASP A 45 0.70 2.57 2.77
C ASP A 45 0.57 1.19 3.42
N VAL A 46 -0.62 0.59 3.39
CA VAL A 46 -0.86 -0.80 3.83
C VAL A 46 0.14 -1.75 3.17
N ARG A 47 0.48 -1.52 1.90
CA ARG A 47 1.44 -2.38 1.17
C ARG A 47 2.89 -2.21 1.65
N GLU A 48 3.25 -1.04 2.17
CA GLU A 48 4.54 -0.82 2.85
C GLU A 48 4.56 -1.52 4.20
N LEU A 49 3.49 -1.43 4.99
CA LEU A 49 3.39 -2.15 6.27
C LEU A 49 3.54 -3.66 6.07
N ILE A 50 2.90 -4.22 5.02
CA ILE A 50 3.09 -5.61 4.61
C ILE A 50 4.56 -5.89 4.26
N LEU A 51 5.21 -5.03 3.46
CA LEU A 51 6.61 -5.19 3.10
C LEU A 51 7.53 -5.22 4.33
N GLU A 52 7.28 -4.35 5.31
CA GLU A 52 8.09 -4.25 6.53
C GLU A 52 7.91 -5.44 7.45
N ALA A 53 6.69 -5.98 7.55
CA ALA A 53 6.36 -7.12 8.40
C ALA A 53 6.71 -8.48 7.77
N LEU A 54 6.66 -8.62 6.43
CA LEU A 54 6.90 -9.87 5.72
C LEU A 54 8.18 -10.62 6.15
N PRO A 55 9.36 -9.98 6.35
CA PRO A 55 10.58 -10.67 6.75
C PRO A 55 10.55 -11.32 8.14
N MET A 56 9.54 -10.99 8.96
CA MET A 56 9.39 -11.54 10.31
C MET A 56 8.75 -12.92 10.33
N PHE A 57 8.14 -13.34 9.21
CA PHE A 57 7.38 -14.59 9.11
C PHE A 57 7.77 -15.38 7.87
N SER A 58 7.62 -16.70 7.94
CA SER A 58 7.74 -17.59 6.79
C SER A 58 6.46 -17.60 5.93
N SER A 59 6.58 -18.06 4.68
CA SER A 59 5.41 -18.29 3.83
C SER A 59 4.48 -19.37 4.38
N GLU A 60 5.00 -20.33 5.15
CA GLU A 60 4.20 -21.35 5.83
C GLU A 60 3.33 -20.74 6.94
N GLU A 61 3.89 -19.83 7.74
CA GLU A 61 3.14 -19.08 8.75
C GLU A 61 2.08 -18.17 8.12
N LEU A 62 2.37 -17.54 6.97
CA LEU A 62 1.40 -16.71 6.27
C LEU A 62 0.25 -17.54 5.65
N GLY A 63 0.53 -18.78 5.24
CA GLY A 63 -0.43 -19.72 4.69
C GLY A 63 -1.08 -19.21 3.40
N GLU A 64 -2.39 -19.34 3.28
CA GLU A 64 -3.15 -18.90 2.10
C GLU A 64 -3.05 -17.38 1.84
N HIS A 65 -2.70 -16.59 2.85
CA HIS A 65 -2.51 -15.14 2.69
C HIS A 65 -1.31 -14.80 1.81
N ALA A 66 -0.32 -15.69 1.67
CA ALA A 66 0.77 -15.49 0.72
C ALA A 66 0.24 -15.45 -0.72
N LEU A 67 -0.67 -16.37 -1.08
CA LEU A 67 -1.33 -16.39 -2.38
C LEU A 67 -2.30 -15.22 -2.53
N LYS A 68 -3.03 -14.86 -1.48
CA LYS A 68 -3.95 -13.71 -1.46
C LYS A 68 -3.21 -12.40 -1.73
N LEU A 69 -2.04 -12.20 -1.10
CA LEU A 69 -1.20 -11.03 -1.34
C LEU A 69 -0.73 -10.95 -2.80
N GLU A 70 -0.29 -12.07 -3.39
CA GLU A 70 0.11 -12.10 -4.79
C GLU A 70 -1.06 -11.73 -5.74
N GLN A 71 -2.26 -12.21 -5.43
CA GLN A 71 -3.48 -11.89 -6.19
C GLN A 71 -3.88 -10.42 -6.04
N ALA A 72 -3.81 -9.88 -4.82
CA ALA A 72 -4.07 -8.47 -4.55
C ALA A 72 -3.07 -7.55 -5.26
N ASP A 73 -1.77 -7.89 -5.23
CA ASP A 73 -0.73 -7.15 -5.95
C ASP A 73 -1.02 -7.13 -7.48
N LYS A 74 -1.43 -8.27 -8.05
CA LYS A 74 -1.84 -8.35 -9.47
C LYS A 74 -3.10 -7.50 -9.76
N ALA A 75 -4.09 -7.54 -8.87
CA ALA A 75 -5.32 -6.76 -9.00
C ALA A 75 -5.01 -5.25 -8.96
N PHE A 76 -4.17 -4.80 -8.02
CA PHE A 76 -3.73 -3.41 -7.95
C PHE A 76 -3.04 -2.98 -9.24
N LEU A 77 -2.07 -3.77 -9.73
CA LEU A 77 -1.34 -3.45 -10.95
C LEU A 77 -2.28 -3.31 -12.15
N ALA A 78 -3.31 -4.17 -12.24
CA ALA A 78 -4.32 -4.13 -13.29
C ALA A 78 -5.30 -2.94 -13.17
N ALA A 79 -5.57 -2.46 -11.95
CA ALA A 79 -6.50 -1.36 -11.67
C ALA A 79 -5.83 0.02 -11.62
N THR A 80 -4.51 0.08 -11.83
CA THR A 80 -3.72 1.31 -11.73
C THR A 80 -2.86 1.54 -12.97
N ARG A 81 -2.36 2.77 -13.12
CA ARG A 81 -1.39 3.18 -14.13
C ARG A 81 -0.10 3.66 -13.48
N ASP A 82 0.99 3.59 -14.24
CA ASP A 82 2.30 4.13 -13.84
C ASP A 82 2.19 5.63 -13.56
N PHE A 83 2.77 6.05 -12.44
CA PHE A 83 2.94 7.44 -12.07
C PHE A 83 4.44 7.72 -11.99
N LYS A 84 4.92 8.66 -12.83
CA LYS A 84 6.36 8.95 -12.96
C LYS A 84 7.00 9.52 -11.68
N LYS A 85 6.20 9.85 -10.67
CA LYS A 85 6.59 10.43 -9.39
C LYS A 85 6.18 9.49 -8.26
N CYS A 86 6.81 9.62 -7.10
CA CYS A 86 6.29 9.01 -5.88
C CYS A 86 5.09 9.82 -5.40
N VAL A 87 3.99 9.16 -5.02
CA VAL A 87 2.77 9.82 -4.52
C VAL A 87 3.00 10.56 -3.20
N TRP A 88 3.98 10.14 -2.40
CA TRP A 88 4.45 10.87 -1.21
C TRP A 88 5.39 12.05 -1.53
N GLY A 89 5.68 12.29 -2.81
CA GLY A 89 6.60 13.32 -3.27
C GLY A 89 8.07 12.90 -3.25
N LYS A 90 8.90 13.62 -4.03
CA LYS A 90 10.33 13.30 -4.21
C LYS A 90 11.14 13.41 -2.92
N GLY A 91 10.78 14.34 -2.03
CA GLY A 91 11.48 14.56 -0.76
C GLY A 91 11.41 13.33 0.15
N THR A 92 10.20 12.82 0.35
CA THR A 92 9.93 11.61 1.15
C THR A 92 10.58 10.38 0.52
N ALA A 93 10.36 10.17 -0.78
CA ALA A 93 10.98 9.05 -1.49
C ALA A 93 12.52 9.03 -1.37
N ARG A 94 13.17 10.20 -1.42
CA ARG A 94 14.62 10.30 -1.23
C ARG A 94 15.04 9.96 0.21
N LYS A 95 14.29 10.43 1.21
CA LYS A 95 14.57 10.20 2.63
C LYS A 95 14.46 8.71 2.96
N GLU A 96 13.39 8.07 2.52
CA GLU A 96 13.09 6.66 2.76
C GLU A 96 13.78 5.71 1.76
N LYS A 97 14.45 6.27 0.74
CA LYS A 97 15.13 5.53 -0.36
C LYS A 97 14.16 4.64 -1.15
N TRP A 98 12.91 5.05 -1.26
CA TRP A 98 11.90 4.35 -2.04
C TRP A 98 12.17 4.47 -3.53
N THR A 99 11.98 3.37 -4.25
CA THR A 99 12.21 3.29 -5.70
C THR A 99 11.01 2.67 -6.41
N PRO A 100 10.79 2.97 -7.70
CA PRO A 100 9.74 2.31 -8.49
C PRO A 100 9.89 0.79 -8.59
N GLN A 101 11.09 0.25 -8.32
CA GLN A 101 11.34 -1.18 -8.36
C GLN A 101 10.93 -1.88 -7.06
N ARG A 102 11.16 -1.23 -5.91
CA ARG A 102 10.91 -1.83 -4.59
C ARG A 102 9.56 -1.43 -4.00
N ASN A 103 9.19 -0.17 -4.11
CA ASN A 103 7.99 0.42 -3.51
C ASN A 103 7.02 0.84 -4.62
N TRP A 104 6.83 -0.05 -5.59
CA TRP A 104 6.15 0.25 -6.86
C TRP A 104 4.73 0.79 -6.66
N TRP A 105 4.04 0.46 -5.56
CA TRP A 105 2.70 0.97 -5.24
C TRP A 105 2.67 2.49 -5.09
N TYR A 106 3.72 3.09 -4.53
CA TYR A 106 3.82 4.55 -4.43
C TYR A 106 4.12 5.24 -5.76
N PHE A 107 4.39 4.50 -6.83
CA PHE A 107 4.64 5.05 -8.17
C PHE A 107 3.50 4.70 -9.12
N ARG A 108 2.28 4.57 -8.57
CA ARG A 108 1.07 4.23 -9.31
C ARG A 108 -0.11 5.06 -8.81
N THR A 109 -1.09 5.22 -9.69
CA THR A 109 -2.35 5.95 -9.44
C THR A 109 -3.52 5.16 -10.03
N PRO A 110 -4.76 5.34 -9.55
CA PRO A 110 -5.92 4.65 -10.11
C PRO A 110 -6.05 4.84 -11.62
N LEU A 111 -6.57 3.83 -12.33
CA LEU A 111 -6.94 4.00 -13.74
C LEU A 111 -8.11 4.98 -13.91
N SER A 112 -9.06 4.93 -12.98
CA SER A 112 -10.24 5.80 -12.93
C SER A 112 -10.31 6.45 -11.54
N SER A 113 -10.26 7.78 -11.51
CA SER A 113 -10.40 8.55 -10.27
C SER A 113 -11.30 9.79 -10.45
N ASN A 114 -11.65 10.43 -9.34
CA ASN A 114 -12.39 11.70 -9.35
C ASN A 114 -11.49 12.88 -9.74
N GLY A 115 -12.08 14.04 -10.04
CA GLY A 115 -11.31 15.24 -10.42
C GLY A 115 -10.43 15.80 -9.30
N GLN A 116 -10.86 15.65 -8.04
CA GLN A 116 -10.12 16.14 -6.88
C GLN A 116 -8.75 15.44 -6.76
N LEU A 117 -8.73 14.11 -6.81
CA LEU A 117 -7.50 13.34 -6.73
C LEU A 117 -6.57 13.63 -7.91
N GLU A 118 -7.09 13.76 -9.13
CA GLU A 118 -6.27 14.12 -10.29
C GLU A 118 -5.60 15.50 -10.11
N ASP A 119 -6.34 16.49 -9.59
CA ASP A 119 -5.82 17.82 -9.31
C ASP A 119 -4.72 17.77 -8.21
N GLU A 120 -4.96 17.03 -7.13
CA GLU A 120 -4.00 16.86 -6.03
C GLU A 120 -2.73 16.14 -6.49
N LEU A 121 -2.86 15.05 -7.26
CA LEU A 121 -1.74 14.33 -7.87
C LEU A 121 -0.89 15.21 -8.80
N ALA A 122 -1.53 16.14 -9.53
CA ALA A 122 -0.82 17.08 -10.40
C ALA A 122 0.10 18.03 -9.62
N THR A 123 -0.19 18.30 -8.34
CA THR A 123 0.62 19.17 -7.48
C THR A 123 1.90 18.52 -6.97
N ILE A 124 1.99 17.18 -7.01
CA ILE A 124 3.12 16.42 -6.47
C ILE A 124 4.41 16.77 -7.22
N ARG A 125 5.49 17.05 -6.48
CA ARG A 125 6.80 17.48 -7.00
C ARG A 125 7.91 16.46 -6.80
#